data_AF-A0A0F9AR04-F1
#
_entry.id   AF-A0A0F9AR04-F1
#
_cell.length_a   1.000
_cell.length_b   1.000
_cell.length_c   1.000
_cell.angle_alpha   90.00
_cell.angle_beta   90.00
_cell.angle_gamma   90.00
#
_symmetry.space_group_name_H-M   'P 1'
#
loop_
_entity.id
_entity.type
_entity.pdbx_description
1 polymer ?
#
loop_
_entity_poly.entity_id
_entity_poly.type
_entity_poly.pdbx_seq_one_letter_code
_entity_poly.pdbx_strand_id
1 'polypeptide(L)'
;MGASAFPKIFALGKVEIQDIFKTEVEVTEKIDGSQFVFGIDESGELSFRSKGKEMFLEDHAKMFDKAVEYIQNNLMLIRRTLTPGMYVYAEYLQKPKHNVVVYERVPNNNLIVFGLRLNGNFIADYGSIKLIADHLGLETVPMLHKGTLDMTRIEKGNGG
;
A
#
# COMPACT_ATOMS: atom_id res chain seq x y z
N MET A 1 16.80 10.08 -3.69
CA MET A 1 15.76 9.76 -4.69
C MET A 1 14.36 9.89 -4.08
N GLY A 2 13.40 10.45 -4.84
CA GLY A 2 12.00 10.60 -4.43
C GLY A 2 11.20 9.29 -4.40
N ALA A 3 9.91 9.38 -4.04
CA ALA A 3 8.97 8.25 -4.06
C ALA A 3 8.82 7.67 -5.47
N SER A 4 9.11 6.37 -5.67
CA SER A 4 8.97 5.70 -6.97
C SER A 4 7.56 5.16 -7.21
N ALA A 5 7.29 4.71 -8.44
CA ALA A 5 6.09 3.91 -8.69
C ALA A 5 6.23 2.54 -8.00
N PHE A 6 5.10 1.94 -7.63
CA PHE A 6 5.08 0.54 -7.16
C PHE A 6 5.43 -0.40 -8.32
N PRO A 7 6.07 -1.56 -8.09
CA PRO A 7 6.41 -2.49 -9.15
C PRO A 7 5.16 -2.99 -9.86
N LYS A 8 5.33 -3.39 -11.12
CA LYS A 8 4.23 -3.97 -11.89
C LYS A 8 3.78 -5.27 -11.22
N ILE A 9 2.49 -5.36 -10.91
CA ILE A 9 1.84 -6.59 -10.45
C ILE A 9 1.42 -7.38 -11.69
N PHE A 10 1.84 -8.64 -11.78
CA PHE A 10 1.46 -9.54 -12.87
C PHE A 10 0.15 -10.26 -12.55
N ALA A 11 -0.72 -10.40 -13.55
CA ALA A 11 -1.87 -11.30 -13.46
C ALA A 11 -1.39 -12.76 -13.47
N LEU A 12 -2.14 -13.65 -12.82
CA LEU A 12 -1.86 -15.09 -12.83
C LEU A 12 -1.81 -15.64 -14.28
N GLY A 13 -0.95 -16.63 -14.50
CA GLY A 13 -0.71 -17.23 -15.82
C GLY A 13 0.37 -16.54 -16.66
N LYS A 14 1.04 -15.51 -16.12
CA LYS A 14 2.21 -14.89 -16.76
C LYS A 14 3.47 -15.72 -16.53
N VAL A 15 4.31 -15.83 -17.57
CA VAL A 15 5.53 -16.66 -17.54
C VAL A 15 6.52 -16.17 -16.48
N GLU A 16 6.54 -14.85 -16.23
CA GLU A 16 7.40 -14.20 -15.25
C GLU A 16 7.11 -14.65 -13.80
N ILE A 17 5.92 -15.18 -13.54
CA ILE A 17 5.47 -15.63 -12.22
C ILE A 17 5.03 -17.10 -12.20
N GLN A 18 5.43 -17.90 -13.19
CA GLN A 18 5.04 -19.32 -13.30
C GLN A 18 5.40 -20.15 -12.05
N ASP A 19 6.43 -19.70 -11.31
CA ASP A 19 6.98 -20.38 -10.14
C ASP A 19 6.57 -19.73 -8.81
N ILE A 20 5.69 -18.72 -8.84
CA ILE A 20 5.34 -17.92 -7.65
C ILE A 20 4.76 -18.74 -6.49
N PHE A 21 4.14 -19.88 -6.79
CA PHE A 21 3.54 -20.77 -5.79
C PHE A 21 4.43 -21.95 -5.36
N LYS A 22 5.68 -22.03 -5.86
CA LYS A 22 6.63 -23.08 -5.45
C LYS A 22 7.17 -22.90 -4.03
N THR A 23 6.97 -21.72 -3.44
CA THR A 23 7.38 -21.38 -2.08
C THR A 23 6.19 -20.88 -1.27
N GLU A 24 6.42 -20.58 0.02
CA GLU A 24 5.44 -19.85 0.83
C GLU A 24 5.08 -18.52 0.16
N VAL A 25 3.80 -18.17 0.22
CA VAL A 25 3.27 -16.90 -0.28
C VAL A 25 2.39 -16.25 0.77
N GLU A 26 2.31 -14.92 0.68
CA GLU A 26 1.35 -14.11 1.41
C GLU A 26 0.29 -13.64 0.41
N VAL A 27 -0.98 -13.90 0.72
CA VAL A 27 -2.12 -13.44 -0.09
C VAL A 27 -2.83 -12.36 0.69
N THR A 28 -2.88 -11.16 0.13
CA THR A 28 -3.57 -10.01 0.70
C THR A 28 -4.76 -9.59 -0.14
N GLU A 29 -5.75 -8.96 0.48
CA GLU A 29 -6.86 -8.37 -0.25
C GLU A 29 -6.36 -7.21 -1.12
N LYS A 30 -6.70 -7.25 -2.40
CA LYS A 30 -6.46 -6.11 -3.29
C LYS A 30 -7.59 -5.10 -3.14
N ILE A 31 -7.30 -3.99 -2.47
CA ILE A 31 -8.23 -2.86 -2.33
C ILE A 31 -8.40 -2.13 -3.68
N ASP A 32 -9.62 -1.64 -3.94
CA ASP A 32 -10.02 -0.91 -5.13
C ASP A 32 -10.22 0.59 -4.80
N GLY A 33 -9.12 1.35 -4.82
CA GLY A 33 -9.11 2.75 -4.46
C GLY A 33 -8.20 3.58 -5.35
N SER A 34 -7.43 4.47 -4.75
CA SER A 34 -6.42 5.25 -5.44
C SER A 34 -5.09 5.21 -4.70
N GLN A 35 -4.01 4.86 -5.39
CA GLN A 35 -2.70 4.78 -4.75
C GLN A 35 -2.25 6.15 -4.20
N PHE A 36 -1.81 6.14 -2.95
CA PHE A 36 -1.17 7.25 -2.25
C PHE A 36 0.14 6.76 -1.62
N VAL A 37 1.23 7.50 -1.83
CA VAL A 37 2.56 7.15 -1.32
C VAL A 37 3.10 8.34 -0.55
N PHE A 38 3.64 8.12 0.64
CA PHE A 38 4.31 9.16 1.42
C PHE A 38 5.54 8.61 2.12
N GLY A 39 6.47 9.48 2.50
CA GLY A 39 7.71 9.07 3.13
C GLY A 39 8.62 10.22 3.50
N ILE A 40 9.79 9.87 4.00
CA ILE A 40 10.89 10.79 4.22
C ILE A 40 11.94 10.47 3.15
N ASP A 41 12.29 11.45 2.34
CA ASP A 41 13.30 11.28 1.31
C ASP A 41 14.72 11.17 1.92
N GLU A 42 15.72 10.94 1.07
CA GLU A 42 17.12 10.81 1.50
C GLU A 42 17.69 12.10 2.12
N SER A 43 17.10 13.27 1.80
CA SER A 43 17.49 14.54 2.41
C SER A 43 16.84 14.78 3.78
N GLY A 44 15.93 13.89 4.18
CA GLY A 44 15.17 14.03 5.42
C GLY A 44 13.88 14.84 5.24
N GLU A 45 13.45 15.13 4.01
CA GLU A 45 12.25 15.90 3.76
C GLU A 45 11.02 15.04 3.47
N LEU A 46 9.85 15.56 3.86
CA LEU A 46 8.59 14.90 3.59
C LEU A 46 8.33 14.89 2.07
N SER A 47 8.00 13.73 1.54
CA SER A 47 7.61 13.56 0.14
C SER A 47 6.35 12.70 0.05
N PHE A 48 5.39 13.10 -0.78
CA PHE A 48 4.22 12.29 -1.08
C PHE A 48 3.71 12.49 -2.51
N ARG A 49 3.01 11.47 -3.01
CA ARG A 49 2.59 11.38 -4.41
C ARG A 49 1.38 10.47 -4.57
N SER A 50 0.67 10.65 -5.67
CA SER A 50 -0.28 9.68 -6.20
C SER A 50 0.38 8.84 -7.30
N LYS A 51 -0.38 7.94 -7.92
CA LYS A 51 0.08 7.21 -9.11
C LYS A 51 0.40 8.21 -10.24
N GLY A 52 1.68 8.32 -10.58
CA GLY A 52 2.16 9.16 -11.69
C GLY A 52 2.33 10.66 -11.41
N LYS A 53 1.92 11.19 -10.24
CA LYS A 53 2.03 12.63 -9.94
C LYS A 53 2.52 12.91 -8.52
N GLU A 54 3.58 13.70 -8.38
CA GLU A 54 4.02 14.27 -7.10
C GLU A 54 2.99 15.29 -6.59
N MET A 55 2.85 15.37 -5.27
CA MET A 55 1.88 16.25 -4.62
C MET A 55 2.57 17.08 -3.54
N PHE A 56 2.01 18.26 -3.30
CA PHE A 56 2.48 19.21 -2.30
C PHE A 56 1.34 19.53 -1.33
N LEU A 57 1.67 20.05 -0.16
CA LEU A 57 0.67 20.35 0.86
C LEU A 57 -0.32 21.41 0.36
N GLU A 58 0.15 22.36 -0.43
CA GLU A 58 -0.62 23.46 -1.00
C GLU A 58 -1.19 23.13 -2.40
N ASP A 59 -0.66 22.10 -3.07
CA ASP A 59 -1.09 21.65 -4.40
C ASP A 59 -1.22 20.12 -4.45
N HIS A 60 -2.44 19.67 -4.16
CA HIS A 60 -2.86 18.28 -4.25
C HIS A 60 -4.29 18.19 -4.81
N ALA A 61 -4.65 17.01 -5.33
CA ALA A 61 -6.03 16.79 -5.77
C ALA A 61 -6.95 16.71 -4.54
N LYS A 62 -8.07 17.46 -4.57
CA LYS A 62 -9.05 17.53 -3.47
C LYS A 62 -9.55 16.18 -2.97
N MET A 63 -9.50 15.16 -3.83
CA MET A 63 -9.86 13.81 -3.41
C MET A 63 -8.97 13.30 -2.27
N PHE A 64 -7.73 13.77 -2.14
CA PHE A 64 -6.75 13.34 -1.12
C PHE A 64 -6.71 14.24 0.13
N ASP A 65 -7.63 15.20 0.29
CA ASP A 65 -7.63 16.15 1.42
C ASP A 65 -7.46 15.44 2.77
N LYS A 66 -8.14 14.32 2.99
CA LYS A 66 -8.06 13.54 4.24
C LYS A 66 -6.71 12.86 4.47
N ALA A 67 -6.07 12.38 3.40
CA ALA A 67 -4.73 11.82 3.51
C ALA A 67 -3.71 12.94 3.80
N VAL A 68 -3.83 14.10 3.15
CA VAL A 68 -2.93 15.24 3.38
C VAL A 68 -3.12 15.82 4.78
N GLU A 69 -4.36 15.95 5.26
CA GLU A 69 -4.69 16.34 6.63
C GLU A 69 -4.03 15.39 7.65
N TYR A 70 -4.08 14.08 7.42
CA TYR A 70 -3.36 13.11 8.24
C TYR A 70 -1.85 13.36 8.25
N ILE A 71 -1.22 13.57 7.09
CA ILE A 71 0.22 13.84 6.99
C ILE A 71 0.61 15.11 7.77
N GLN A 72 -0.16 16.19 7.62
CA GLN A 72 0.08 17.46 8.32
C GLN A 72 -0.01 17.29 9.83
N ASN A 73 -1.09 16.65 10.30
CA ASN A 73 -1.35 16.47 11.73
C ASN A 73 -0.35 15.50 12.40
N ASN A 74 0.25 14.60 11.62
CA ASN A 74 1.13 13.54 12.12
C ASN A 74 2.60 13.68 11.69
N LEU A 75 3.02 14.85 11.18
CA LEU A 75 4.37 15.05 10.65
C LEU A 75 5.48 14.62 11.63
N MET A 76 5.32 14.95 12.92
CA MET A 76 6.27 14.56 13.96
C MET A 76 6.31 13.05 14.20
N LEU A 77 5.16 12.38 14.15
CA LEU A 77 5.08 10.92 14.26
C LEU A 77 5.74 10.28 13.04
N ILE A 78 5.42 10.76 11.84
CA ILE A 78 6.00 10.27 10.58
C ILE A 78 7.52 10.39 10.60
N ARG A 79 8.07 11.55 11.00
CA ARG A 79 9.52 11.76 11.09
C ARG A 79 10.22 10.90 12.15
N ARG A 80 9.50 10.43 13.18
CA ARG A 80 10.03 9.53 14.21
C ARG A 80 9.96 8.06 13.80
N THR A 81 8.95 7.70 13.01
CA THR A 81 8.71 6.32 12.58
C THR A 81 9.48 5.99 11.31
N LEU A 82 9.55 6.92 10.35
CA LEU A 82 10.17 6.72 9.05
C LEU A 82 11.59 7.28 9.03
N THR A 83 12.56 6.42 8.72
CA THR A 83 13.94 6.84 8.47
C THR A 83 14.06 7.47 7.06
N PRO A 84 15.03 8.36 6.81
CA PRO A 84 15.30 8.86 5.46
C PRO A 84 15.44 7.74 4.41
N GLY A 85 14.80 7.94 3.26
CA GLY A 85 14.71 6.95 2.18
C GLY A 85 13.59 5.93 2.34
N MET A 86 12.76 6.03 3.39
CA MET A 86 11.61 5.15 3.62
C MET A 86 10.31 5.74 3.06
N TYR A 87 9.56 4.92 2.35
CA TYR A 87 8.28 5.27 1.73
C TYR A 87 7.21 4.21 1.99
N VAL A 88 6.05 4.65 2.44
CA VAL A 88 4.85 3.85 2.71
C VAL A 88 3.92 3.94 1.50
N TYR A 89 3.48 2.79 1.00
CA TYR A 89 2.54 2.66 -0.10
C TYR A 89 1.19 2.22 0.45
N ALA A 90 0.18 3.05 0.20
CA ALA A 90 -1.17 2.82 0.67
C ALA A 90 -2.18 3.00 -0.47
N GLU A 91 -3.31 2.32 -0.32
CA GLU A 91 -4.50 2.59 -1.09
C GLU A 91 -5.35 3.62 -0.32
N TYR A 92 -5.86 4.61 -1.03
CA TYR A 92 -6.74 5.63 -0.47
C TYR A 92 -8.19 5.36 -0.85
N LEU A 93 -9.08 5.49 0.14
CA LEU A 93 -10.54 5.41 -0.04
C LEU A 93 -11.20 6.63 0.61
N GLN A 94 -11.72 7.56 -0.19
CA GLN A 94 -12.42 8.75 0.32
C GLN A 94 -13.75 8.40 1.00
N LYS A 95 -14.43 7.38 0.47
CA LYS A 95 -15.76 6.92 0.89
C LYS A 95 -15.91 5.44 0.57
N PRO A 96 -16.89 4.73 1.16
CA PRO A 96 -16.99 3.28 1.00
C PRO A 96 -17.18 2.83 -0.46
N LYS A 97 -17.89 3.61 -1.29
CA LYS A 97 -17.89 3.46 -2.75
C LYS A 97 -16.93 4.46 -3.40
N HIS A 98 -15.63 4.22 -3.30
CA HIS A 98 -14.61 5.08 -3.91
C HIS A 98 -14.46 4.83 -5.41
N ASN A 99 -14.41 3.55 -5.80
CA ASN A 99 -14.31 3.12 -7.19
C ASN A 99 -15.43 2.12 -7.54
N VAL A 100 -15.10 0.92 -8.03
CA VAL A 100 -16.08 -0.07 -8.50
C VAL A 100 -16.65 -0.85 -7.32
N VAL A 101 -15.78 -1.32 -6.42
CA VAL A 101 -16.18 -2.08 -5.22
C VAL A 101 -16.80 -1.15 -4.16
N VAL A 102 -17.83 -1.66 -3.48
CA VAL A 102 -18.47 -0.97 -2.34
C VAL A 102 -18.03 -1.67 -1.05
N TYR A 103 -17.34 -0.91 -0.20
CA TYR A 103 -16.94 -1.36 1.14
C TYR A 103 -17.99 -0.97 2.18
N GLU A 104 -17.95 -1.59 3.36
CA GLU A 104 -18.81 -1.20 4.49
C GLU A 104 -18.33 0.10 5.16
N ARG A 105 -17.02 0.34 5.15
CA ARG A 105 -16.36 1.51 5.73
C ARG A 105 -15.14 1.94 4.93
N VAL A 106 -14.53 3.04 5.35
CA VAL A 106 -13.17 3.43 4.94
C VAL A 106 -12.17 3.06 6.04
N PRO A 107 -10.88 2.85 5.70
CA PRO A 107 -9.83 2.63 6.68
C PRO A 107 -9.54 3.90 7.50
N ASN A 108 -8.86 3.74 8.63
CA ASN A 108 -8.37 4.83 9.46
C ASN A 108 -7.57 5.83 8.61
N ASN A 109 -7.91 7.11 8.77
CA ASN A 109 -7.31 8.21 7.99
C ASN A 109 -7.44 8.03 6.47
N ASN A 110 -8.42 7.25 6.02
CA ASN A 110 -8.70 6.94 4.62
C ASN A 110 -7.53 6.26 3.88
N LEU A 111 -6.54 5.72 4.59
CA LEU A 111 -5.35 5.07 4.04
C LEU A 111 -5.24 3.63 4.55
N ILE A 112 -5.01 2.68 3.64
CA ILE A 112 -4.72 1.29 3.97
C ILE A 112 -3.41 0.84 3.30
N VAL A 113 -2.43 0.48 4.12
CA VAL A 113 -1.05 0.22 3.71
C VAL A 113 -0.94 -1.16 3.08
N PHE A 114 -0.26 -1.24 1.94
CA PHE A 114 0.01 -2.52 1.25
C PHE A 114 1.49 -2.73 0.90
N GLY A 115 2.34 -1.73 1.09
CA GLY A 115 3.74 -1.85 0.73
C GLY A 115 4.64 -0.86 1.44
N LEU A 116 5.91 -1.22 1.52
CA LEU A 116 6.96 -0.41 2.12
C LEU A 116 8.19 -0.46 1.22
N ARG A 117 8.88 0.66 1.09
CA ARG A 117 10.16 0.75 0.38
C ARG A 117 11.17 1.43 1.28
N LEU A 118 12.39 0.90 1.33
CA LEU A 118 13.51 1.48 2.06
C LEU A 118 14.75 1.47 1.16
N ASN A 119 15.42 2.61 1.03
CA ASN A 119 16.68 2.74 0.28
C ASN A 119 16.59 2.14 -1.13
N GLY A 120 15.47 2.42 -1.81
CA GLY A 120 15.19 1.95 -3.17
C GLY A 120 14.59 0.54 -3.28
N ASN A 121 14.63 -0.27 -2.22
CA ASN A 121 14.17 -1.66 -2.24
C ASN A 121 12.80 -1.83 -1.59
N PHE A 122 11.93 -2.62 -2.21
CA PHE A 122 10.64 -2.98 -1.62
C PHE A 122 10.83 -4.03 -0.53
N ILE A 123 10.19 -3.80 0.61
CA ILE A 123 10.11 -4.77 1.70
C ILE A 123 8.88 -5.64 1.42
N ALA A 124 9.11 -6.94 1.25
CA ALA A 124 8.07 -7.90 0.88
C ALA A 124 7.33 -8.51 2.07
N ASP A 125 7.94 -8.50 3.26
CA ASP A 125 7.38 -9.11 4.46
C ASP A 125 6.18 -8.33 5.01
N TYR A 126 5.02 -8.98 5.10
CA TYR A 126 3.80 -8.41 5.68
C TYR A 126 4.00 -7.94 7.13
N GLY A 127 4.78 -8.65 7.94
CA GLY A 127 5.01 -8.30 9.34
C GLY A 127 5.62 -6.90 9.51
N SER A 128 6.63 -6.60 8.70
CA SER A 128 7.30 -5.29 8.67
C SER A 128 6.39 -4.19 8.16
N ILE A 129 5.61 -4.47 7.11
CA ILE A 129 4.61 -3.52 6.57
C ILE A 129 3.57 -3.19 7.65
N LYS A 130 3.06 -4.22 8.33
CA LYS A 130 2.07 -4.08 9.39
C LYS A 130 2.60 -3.30 10.58
N LEU A 131 3.83 -3.61 11.03
CA LEU A 131 4.44 -2.91 12.15
C LEU A 131 4.55 -1.39 11.89
N ILE A 132 4.98 -1.00 10.69
CA ILE A 132 5.06 0.42 10.31
C ILE A 132 3.68 1.05 10.23
N ALA A 133 2.69 0.36 9.63
CA ALA A 133 1.32 0.85 9.57
C ALA A 133 0.75 1.10 10.97
N ASP A 134 0.93 0.15 11.89
CA ASP A 134 0.46 0.24 13.28
C ASP A 134 1.13 1.42 14.02
N HIS A 135 2.45 1.61 13.87
CA HIS A 135 3.16 2.76 14.46
C HIS A 135 2.69 4.11 13.92
N LEU A 136 2.16 4.13 12.70
CA LEU A 136 1.59 5.33 12.08
C LEU A 136 0.10 5.51 12.40
N GLY A 137 -0.53 4.59 13.14
CA GLY A 137 -1.97 4.61 13.39
C GLY A 137 -2.81 4.36 12.13
N LEU A 138 -2.24 3.65 11.15
CA LEU A 138 -2.87 3.26 9.91
C LEU A 138 -3.23 1.77 9.93
N GLU A 139 -4.06 1.35 8.98
CA GLU A 139 -4.40 -0.05 8.78
C GLU A 139 -3.54 -0.67 7.68
N THR A 140 -3.32 -1.97 7.75
CA THR A 140 -2.70 -2.76 6.67
C THR A 140 -3.78 -3.52 5.91
N VAL A 141 -3.59 -3.75 4.61
CA VAL A 141 -4.50 -4.60 3.82
C VAL A 141 -4.67 -5.98 4.48
N PRO A 142 -5.88 -6.56 4.53
CA PRO A 142 -6.08 -7.87 5.16
C PRO A 142 -5.20 -8.96 4.55
N MET A 143 -4.52 -9.73 5.41
CA MET A 143 -3.87 -10.98 5.01
C MET A 143 -4.89 -12.11 5.02
N LEU A 144 -5.17 -12.66 3.85
CA LEU A 144 -6.12 -13.75 3.62
C LEU A 144 -5.46 -15.12 3.79
N HIS A 145 -4.17 -15.22 3.47
CA HIS A 145 -3.41 -16.46 3.59
C HIS A 145 -1.92 -16.19 3.79
N LYS A 146 -1.26 -17.07 4.55
CA LYS A 146 0.19 -17.21 4.62
C LYS A 146 0.54 -18.69 4.67
N GLY A 147 1.34 -19.16 3.72
CA GLY A 147 1.70 -20.58 3.61
C GLY A 147 2.00 -21.00 2.18
N THR A 148 2.25 -22.30 1.99
CA THR A 148 2.36 -22.90 0.66
C THR A 148 0.98 -23.14 0.07
N LEU A 149 0.81 -22.82 -1.22
CA LEU A 149 -0.42 -23.09 -1.94
C LEU A 149 -0.31 -24.41 -2.71
N ASP A 150 -1.18 -25.35 -2.36
CA ASP A 150 -1.34 -26.59 -3.12
C ASP A 150 -2.27 -26.36 -4.31
N MET A 151 -1.67 -26.21 -5.49
CA MET A 151 -2.39 -25.98 -6.75
C MET A 151 -3.30 -27.16 -7.15
N THR A 152 -3.18 -28.33 -6.51
CA THR A 152 -4.08 -29.47 -6.77
C THR A 152 -5.47 -29.31 -6.12
N ARG A 153 -5.62 -28.34 -5.21
CA ARG A 153 -6.87 -28.08 -4.46
C ARG A 153 -7.71 -26.92 -5.01
N ILE A 154 -7.27 -26.29 -6.10
CA ILE A 154 -8.06 -25.26 -6.77
C ILE A 154 -9.09 -25.97 -7.66
N GLU A 155 -10.17 -26.44 -7.04
CA GLU A 155 -11.36 -26.85 -7.79
C GLU A 155 -11.91 -25.64 -8.54
N LYS A 156 -12.26 -25.87 -9.81
CA LYS A 156 -12.92 -24.87 -10.65
C LYS A 156 -14.20 -24.43 -9.95
N GLY A 157 -14.21 -23.21 -9.41
CA GLY A 157 -15.46 -22.49 -9.16
C GLY A 157 -16.14 -22.30 -10.50
N ASN A 158 -17.01 -23.25 -10.86
CA ASN A 158 -17.85 -23.14 -12.04
C ASN A 158 -18.70 -21.88 -11.88
N GLY A 159 -18.59 -20.99 -12.87
CA GLY A 159 -19.52 -19.88 -13.03
C GLY A 159 -20.95 -20.42 -13.12
N GLY A 160 -21.81 -19.88 -12.26
CA GLY A 160 -23.25 -19.83 -12.43
C GLY A 160 -23.66 -18.41 -12.76
#